data_AF-A0A2H6AI35-F1
#
_entry.id   AF-A0A2H6AI35-F1
#
_cell.length_a   1.000
_cell.length_b   1.000
_cell.length_c   1.000
_cell.angle_alpha   90.00
_cell.angle_beta   90.00
_cell.angle_gamma   90.00
#
_symmetry.space_group_name_H-M   'P 1'
#
loop_
_entity.id
_entity.type
_entity.pdbx_description
1 polymer ?
#
loop_
_entity_poly.entity_id
_entity_poly.type
_entity_poly.pdbx_seq_one_letter_code
_entity_poly.pdbx_strand_id
1 'polypeptide(L)'
;MRWLAYLLAGVIAGILSGIFGIGGGILLIPLLIYLFGFTQYEAQGTTLAVMIPPIGLLAAIEYYRRGYIRLEAVPWIVVGVMAGAYFGALLAPKISEAWLRRLFGLLLCYVGVDFLLTGVSETRFWPAALVTALLGLLFGRFRRSLAQPHDQSHQQGSSPPTP
;
A
#
# COMPACT_ATOMS: atom_id res chain seq x y z
N MET A 1 -22.71 -4.03 -19.85
CA MET A 1 -22.61 -2.78 -19.06
C MET A 1 -21.29 -2.65 -18.28
N ARG A 2 -20.67 -3.74 -17.78
CA ARG A 2 -19.42 -3.68 -16.97
C ARG A 2 -18.22 -3.01 -17.69
N TRP A 3 -18.07 -3.22 -19.00
CA TRP A 3 -16.98 -2.61 -19.80
C TRP A 3 -17.00 -1.08 -19.82
N LEU A 4 -18.19 -0.48 -19.91
CA LEU A 4 -18.33 0.98 -19.88
C LEU A 4 -17.94 1.53 -18.50
N ALA A 5 -18.28 0.81 -17.43
CA ALA A 5 -17.87 1.18 -16.08
C ALA A 5 -16.34 1.08 -15.88
N TYR A 6 -15.67 0.07 -16.46
CA TYR A 6 -14.20 -0.01 -16.46
C TYR A 6 -13.54 1.16 -17.20
N LEU A 7 -14.09 1.56 -18.35
CA LEU A 7 -13.60 2.72 -19.10
C LEU A 7 -13.77 4.01 -18.31
N LEU A 8 -14.95 4.24 -17.73
CA LEU A 8 -15.22 5.45 -16.93
C LEU A 8 -14.31 5.51 -15.69
N ALA A 9 -14.14 4.37 -15.00
CA ALA A 9 -13.22 4.20 -13.89
C ALA A 9 -11.78 4.56 -14.28
N GLY A 10 -11.31 4.04 -15.41
CA GLY A 10 -9.97 4.31 -15.95
C GLY A 10 -9.77 5.78 -16.31
N VAL A 11 -10.75 6.43 -16.93
CA VAL A 11 -10.69 7.86 -17.28
C VAL A 11 -10.60 8.73 -16.01
N ILE A 12 -11.48 8.50 -15.04
CA ILE A 12 -11.49 9.25 -13.78
C ILE A 12 -10.16 9.06 -13.05
N ALA A 13 -9.70 7.81 -12.92
CA ALA A 13 -8.43 7.52 -12.26
C ALA A 13 -7.23 8.11 -13.00
N GLY A 14 -7.25 8.12 -14.34
CA GLY A 14 -6.22 8.74 -15.18
C GLY A 14 -6.14 10.27 -14.99
N ILE A 15 -7.29 10.95 -14.98
CA ILE A 15 -7.36 12.40 -14.73
C ILE A 15 -6.81 12.73 -13.35
N LEU A 16 -7.29 12.04 -12.32
CA LEU A 16 -6.86 12.29 -10.94
C LEU A 16 -5.39 11.92 -10.73
N SER A 17 -4.92 10.87 -11.39
CA SER A 17 -3.50 10.52 -11.43
C SER A 17 -2.65 11.63 -12.03
N GLY A 18 -3.11 12.25 -13.13
CA GLY A 18 -2.40 13.36 -13.78
C GLY A 18 -2.39 14.62 -12.92
N ILE A 19 -3.47 14.91 -12.19
CA ILE A 19 -3.59 16.09 -11.31
C ILE A 19 -2.72 15.94 -10.05
N PHE A 20 -2.79 14.79 -9.38
CA PHE A 20 -2.14 14.59 -8.08
C PHE A 20 -0.75 13.93 -8.17
N GLY A 21 -0.39 13.33 -9.31
CA GLY A 21 0.90 12.64 -9.49
C GLY A 21 1.06 11.35 -8.68
N ILE A 22 0.04 10.93 -7.90
CA ILE A 22 0.10 9.75 -7.02
C ILE A 22 0.01 8.45 -7.82
N GLY A 23 -0.46 8.51 -9.07
CA GLY A 23 -0.77 7.32 -9.82
C GLY A 23 -2.11 6.76 -9.34
N GLY A 24 -3.15 6.75 -10.18
CA GLY A 24 -4.58 6.65 -9.80
C GLY A 24 -5.05 5.46 -8.94
N GLY A 25 -4.15 4.60 -8.47
CA GLY A 25 -4.40 3.41 -7.67
C GLY A 25 -5.06 3.65 -6.31
N ILE A 26 -4.87 4.81 -5.68
CA ILE A 26 -5.59 5.14 -4.42
C ILE A 26 -7.10 5.06 -4.62
N LEU A 27 -7.57 5.44 -5.80
CA LEU A 27 -8.99 5.44 -6.16
C LEU A 27 -9.36 4.17 -6.93
N LEU A 28 -8.47 3.66 -7.78
CA LEU A 28 -8.74 2.47 -8.59
C LEU A 28 -8.89 1.21 -7.73
N ILE A 29 -8.08 1.03 -6.69
CA ILE A 29 -8.13 -0.16 -5.82
C ILE A 29 -9.48 -0.31 -5.11
N PRO A 30 -9.98 0.68 -4.32
CA PRO A 30 -11.29 0.53 -3.68
C PRO A 30 -12.41 0.42 -4.72
N LEU A 31 -12.31 1.10 -5.86
CA LEU A 31 -13.29 1.00 -6.93
C LEU A 31 -13.36 -0.42 -7.51
N LEU A 32 -12.23 -1.06 -7.80
CA LEU A 32 -12.15 -2.44 -8.27
C LEU A 32 -12.73 -3.43 -7.26
N ILE A 33 -12.47 -3.22 -5.96
CA ILE A 33 -12.97 -4.09 -4.91
C ILE A 33 -14.48 -3.91 -4.73
N TYR A 34 -14.94 -2.69 -4.48
CA TYR A 34 -16.32 -2.44 -4.07
C TYR A 34 -17.30 -2.48 -5.24
N LEU A 35 -16.89 -2.02 -6.43
CA LEU A 35 -17.79 -1.92 -7.58
C LEU A 35 -17.70 -3.13 -8.50
N PHE A 36 -16.54 -3.78 -8.55
CA PHE A 36 -16.30 -4.89 -9.48
C PHE A 36 -16.05 -6.23 -8.81
N GLY A 37 -15.93 -6.25 -7.48
CA GLY A 37 -15.81 -7.48 -6.68
C GLY A 37 -14.44 -8.12 -6.73
N PHE A 38 -13.39 -7.37 -7.05
CA PHE A 38 -12.03 -7.89 -7.10
C PHE A 38 -11.54 -8.19 -5.69
N THR A 39 -10.74 -9.23 -5.54
CA THR A 39 -9.95 -9.43 -4.33
C THR A 39 -8.92 -8.31 -4.17
N GLN A 40 -8.43 -8.07 -2.96
CA GLN A 40 -7.41 -7.05 -2.71
C GLN A 40 -6.16 -7.24 -3.60
N TYR A 41 -5.75 -8.50 -3.83
CA TYR A 41 -4.58 -8.82 -4.66
C TYR A 41 -4.81 -8.53 -6.14
N GLU A 42 -5.96 -8.93 -6.68
CA GLU A 42 -6.34 -8.63 -8.06
C GLU A 42 -6.42 -7.13 -8.28
N ALA A 43 -7.09 -6.41 -7.36
CA ALA A 43 -7.21 -4.95 -7.45
C ALA A 43 -5.83 -4.27 -7.44
N GLN A 44 -4.90 -4.69 -6.59
CA GLN A 44 -3.52 -4.17 -6.57
C GLN A 44 -2.77 -4.49 -7.86
N GLY A 45 -2.78 -5.75 -8.32
CA GLY A 45 -2.07 -6.17 -9.53
C GLY A 45 -2.60 -5.47 -10.80
N THR A 46 -3.92 -5.43 -10.98
CA THR A 46 -4.55 -4.74 -12.12
C THR A 46 -4.23 -3.25 -12.10
N THR A 47 -4.28 -2.61 -10.93
CA THR A 47 -3.92 -1.19 -10.78
C THR A 47 -2.48 -0.92 -11.20
N LEU A 48 -1.52 -1.73 -10.74
CA LEU A 48 -0.11 -1.59 -11.10
C LEU A 48 0.11 -1.73 -12.61
N ALA A 49 -0.55 -2.69 -13.24
CA ALA A 49 -0.46 -2.92 -14.68
C ALA A 49 -0.99 -1.72 -15.50
N VAL A 50 -2.04 -1.04 -15.02
CA VAL A 50 -2.61 0.15 -15.69
C VAL A 50 -1.81 1.42 -15.36
N MET A 51 -1.11 1.47 -14.23
CA MET A 51 -0.38 2.67 -13.82
C MET A 51 0.95 2.86 -14.55
N ILE A 52 1.70 1.79 -14.84
CA ILE A 52 3.07 1.92 -15.36
C ILE A 52 3.10 2.35 -16.85
N PRO A 53 2.52 1.61 -17.82
CA PRO A 53 2.69 1.96 -19.23
C PRO A 53 1.82 3.12 -19.74
N PRO A 54 0.49 3.21 -19.48
CA PRO A 54 -0.32 4.28 -20.07
C PRO A 54 -0.45 5.52 -19.17
N ILE A 55 -0.69 5.39 -17.87
CA ILE A 55 -0.97 6.56 -17.02
C ILE A 55 0.33 7.30 -16.65
N GLY A 56 1.29 6.57 -16.06
CA GLY A 56 2.54 7.14 -15.57
C GLY A 56 3.40 7.72 -16.69
N LEU A 57 3.50 7.02 -17.82
CA LEU A 57 4.29 7.48 -18.97
C LEU A 57 3.73 8.77 -19.57
N LEU A 58 2.42 8.82 -19.84
CA LEU A 58 1.78 10.01 -20.42
C LEU A 58 1.89 11.23 -19.49
N ALA A 59 1.68 11.04 -18.19
CA ALA A 59 1.89 12.10 -17.21
C ALA A 59 3.36 12.54 -17.16
N ALA A 60 4.31 11.60 -17.08
CA ALA A 60 5.74 11.91 -17.03
C ALA A 60 6.22 12.69 -18.26
N ILE A 61 5.72 12.36 -19.46
CA ILE A 61 6.02 13.13 -20.68
C ILE A 61 5.55 14.57 -20.53
N GLU A 62 4.34 14.81 -20.05
CA GLU A 62 3.81 16.16 -19.87
C GLU A 62 4.59 16.96 -18.81
N TYR A 63 4.89 16.34 -17.66
CA TYR A 63 5.70 16.97 -16.60
C TYR A 63 7.14 17.23 -17.05
N TYR A 64 7.70 16.34 -17.87
CA TYR A 64 9.02 16.53 -18.47
C TYR A 64 9.02 17.73 -19.41
N ARG A 65 8.03 17.83 -20.30
CA ARG A 65 7.88 18.97 -21.24
C ARG A 65 7.74 20.30 -20.52
N ARG A 66 7.16 20.31 -19.32
CA ARG A 66 7.03 21.50 -18.46
C ARG A 66 8.25 21.80 -17.60
N GLY A 67 9.29 20.97 -17.65
CA GLY A 67 10.51 21.17 -16.85
C GLY A 67 10.35 20.87 -15.36
N TYR A 68 9.32 20.13 -14.96
CA TYR A 68 9.02 19.82 -13.55
C TYR A 68 9.70 18.54 -13.04
N ILE A 69 10.56 17.92 -13.84
CA ILE A 69 11.28 16.69 -13.47
C ILE A 69 12.74 17.02 -13.17
N ARG A 70 13.18 16.76 -11.93
CA ARG A 70 14.61 16.80 -11.57
C ARG A 70 15.30 15.49 -11.99
N LEU A 71 15.88 15.49 -13.18
CA LEU A 71 16.50 14.30 -13.78
C LEU A 71 17.62 13.67 -12.93
N GLU A 72 18.33 14.49 -12.14
CA GLU A 72 19.39 14.02 -11.24
C GLU A 72 18.88 13.05 -10.16
N ALA A 73 17.66 13.24 -9.67
CA ALA A 73 17.06 12.41 -8.63
C ALA A 73 16.45 11.11 -9.17
N VAL A 74 16.05 11.11 -10.45
CA VAL A 74 15.33 9.99 -11.09
C VAL A 74 16.05 8.65 -10.96
N PRO A 75 17.34 8.48 -11.34
CA PRO A 75 17.96 7.15 -11.33
C PRO A 75 18.05 6.56 -9.92
N TRP A 76 18.34 7.38 -8.91
CA TRP A 76 18.41 6.95 -7.52
C TRP A 76 17.05 6.52 -6.96
N ILE A 77 16.01 7.31 -7.26
CA ILE A 77 14.65 6.98 -6.87
C ILE A 77 14.19 5.70 -7.58
N VAL A 78 14.50 5.53 -8.87
CA VAL A 78 14.15 4.32 -9.63
C VAL A 78 14.76 3.08 -8.99
N VAL A 79 16.05 3.10 -8.63
CA VAL A 79 16.70 1.96 -7.96
C VAL A 79 16.01 1.62 -6.64
N GLY A 80 15.74 2.63 -5.81
CA GLY A 80 15.05 2.43 -4.53
C GLY A 80 13.62 1.87 -4.71
N VAL A 81 12.86 2.42 -5.66
CA VAL A 81 11.50 1.97 -5.99
C VAL A 81 11.51 0.56 -6.55
N MET A 82 12.44 0.21 -7.45
CA MET A 82 12.53 -1.14 -8.01
C MET A 82 12.81 -2.18 -6.91
N ALA A 83 13.78 -1.91 -6.05
CA ALA A 83 14.09 -2.79 -4.93
C ALA A 83 12.90 -2.92 -3.97
N GLY A 84 12.32 -1.79 -3.55
CA GLY A 84 11.18 -1.75 -2.64
C GLY A 84 9.94 -2.44 -3.21
N ALA A 85 9.62 -2.23 -4.49
CA ALA A 85 8.50 -2.86 -5.16
C ALA A 85 8.68 -4.37 -5.30
N TYR A 86 9.90 -4.82 -5.63
CA TYR A 86 10.22 -6.25 -5.71
C TYR A 86 10.01 -6.92 -4.34
N PHE A 87 10.67 -6.45 -3.29
CA PHE A 87 10.53 -7.03 -1.96
C PHE A 87 9.11 -6.89 -1.40
N GLY A 88 8.44 -5.77 -1.66
CA GLY A 88 7.05 -5.54 -1.28
C GLY A 88 6.10 -6.54 -1.95
N ALA A 89 6.27 -6.81 -3.25
CA ALA A 89 5.47 -7.79 -3.98
C ALA A 89 5.73 -9.23 -3.50
N LEU A 90 6.96 -9.56 -3.08
CA LEU A 90 7.27 -10.86 -2.47
C LEU A 90 6.63 -11.04 -1.08
N LEU A 91 6.44 -9.94 -0.35
CA LEU A 91 5.90 -9.96 1.01
C LEU A 91 4.37 -9.85 1.06
N ALA A 92 3.76 -9.15 0.10
CA ALA A 92 2.34 -8.86 0.08
C ALA A 92 1.43 -10.12 0.16
N PRO A 93 1.68 -11.23 -0.58
CA PRO A 93 0.86 -12.43 -0.51
C PRO A 93 0.93 -13.16 0.85
N LYS A 94 1.94 -12.85 1.67
CA LYS A 94 2.14 -13.45 2.99
C LYS A 94 1.34 -12.75 4.09
N ILE A 95 0.73 -11.60 3.79
CA ILE A 95 -0.06 -10.79 4.73
C ILE A 95 -1.53 -11.08 4.49
N SER A 96 -2.35 -11.19 5.53
CA SER A 96 -3.79 -11.41 5.29
C SER A 96 -4.45 -10.20 4.61
N GLU A 97 -5.44 -10.45 3.76
CA GLU A 97 -6.17 -9.40 3.03
C GLU A 97 -6.76 -8.33 3.94
N ALA A 98 -7.29 -8.73 5.10
CA ALA A 98 -7.80 -7.80 6.11
C ALA A 98 -6.72 -6.85 6.63
N TRP A 99 -5.51 -7.35 6.87
CA TRP A 99 -4.38 -6.53 7.29
C TRP A 99 -3.88 -5.62 6.18
N LEU A 100 -3.82 -6.10 4.95
CA LEU A 100 -3.39 -5.30 3.80
C LEU A 100 -4.34 -4.10 3.58
N ARG A 101 -5.66 -4.32 3.68
CA ARG A 101 -6.67 -3.25 3.65
C ARG A 101 -6.50 -2.25 4.79
N ARG A 102 -6.27 -2.71 6.02
CA ARG A 102 -6.06 -1.83 7.19
C ARG A 102 -4.78 -1.00 7.06
N LEU A 103 -3.66 -1.61 6.66
CA LEU A 103 -2.39 -0.93 6.43
C LEU A 103 -2.54 0.15 5.35
N PHE A 104 -3.21 -0.17 4.25
CA PHE A 104 -3.50 0.79 3.19
C PHE A 104 -4.37 1.95 3.68
N GLY A 105 -5.46 1.67 4.38
CA GLY A 105 -6.33 2.70 4.96
C GLY A 105 -5.62 3.60 5.96
N LEU A 106 -4.81 3.02 6.85
CA LEU A 106 -4.01 3.79 7.82
C LEU A 106 -3.00 4.69 7.13
N LEU A 107 -2.33 4.20 6.08
CA LEU A 107 -1.41 5.01 5.28
C LEU A 107 -2.13 6.20 4.64
N LEU A 108 -3.32 5.98 4.06
CA LEU A 108 -4.12 7.05 3.46
C LEU A 108 -4.58 8.08 4.49
N CYS A 109 -5.08 7.64 5.65
CA CYS A 109 -5.47 8.54 6.72
C CYS A 109 -4.28 9.38 7.19
N TYR A 110 -3.11 8.75 7.35
CA TYR A 110 -1.89 9.46 7.74
C TYR A 110 -1.51 10.54 6.73
N VAL A 111 -1.40 10.19 5.44
CA VAL A 111 -1.03 11.15 4.38
C VAL A 111 -2.08 12.26 4.26
N GLY A 112 -3.37 11.90 4.33
CA GLY A 112 -4.45 12.87 4.26
C GLY A 112 -4.44 13.85 5.42
N VAL A 113 -4.24 13.37 6.65
CA VAL A 113 -4.11 14.22 7.84
C VAL A 113 -2.87 15.09 7.76
N ASP A 114 -1.72 14.56 7.34
CA ASP A 114 -0.49 15.32 7.17
C ASP A 114 -0.68 16.46 6.16
N PHE A 115 -1.30 16.21 5.01
CA PHE A 115 -1.56 17.26 4.00
C PHE A 115 -2.53 18.33 4.48
N LEU A 116 -3.47 17.99 5.38
CA LEU A 116 -4.45 18.94 5.93
C LEU A 116 -3.90 19.78 7.09
N LEU A 117 -3.08 19.18 7.95
CA LEU A 117 -2.56 19.81 9.16
C LEU A 117 -1.22 20.52 8.92
N THR A 118 -0.40 19.99 8.02
CA THR A 118 0.89 20.57 7.69
C THR A 118 0.69 21.60 6.59
N GLY A 119 0.33 22.82 6.98
CA GLY A 119 0.42 23.98 6.09
C GLY A 119 1.85 24.06 5.53
N VAL A 120 1.98 24.26 4.21
CA VAL A 120 3.21 24.22 3.40
C VAL A 120 4.39 24.96 4.07
N SER A 121 5.07 24.29 4.99
CA SER A 121 6.29 24.78 5.63
C SER A 121 7.38 23.79 5.29
N GLU A 122 8.29 24.20 4.42
CA GLU A 122 9.36 23.42 3.79
C GLU A 122 10.37 22.75 4.75
N THR A 123 10.16 22.77 6.07
CA THR A 123 11.21 22.41 7.03
C THR A 123 10.70 21.61 8.22
N ARG A 124 10.13 20.39 8.01
CA ARG A 124 10.21 19.34 9.06
C ARG A 124 9.92 17.92 8.59
N PHE A 125 10.99 17.17 8.33
CA PHE A 125 11.02 15.71 8.07
C PHE A 125 10.72 14.82 9.31
N TRP A 126 10.36 15.38 10.47
CA TRP A 126 10.18 14.63 11.72
C TRP A 126 8.86 13.80 11.83
N PRO A 127 7.70 14.21 11.27
CA PRO A 127 6.47 13.41 11.38
C PRO A 127 6.56 12.06 10.66
N ALA A 128 7.20 12.02 9.49
CA ALA A 128 7.40 10.78 8.74
C ALA A 128 8.31 9.78 9.47
N ALA A 129 9.30 10.27 10.23
CA ALA A 129 10.17 9.45 11.08
C ALA A 129 9.40 8.85 12.28
N LEU A 130 8.45 9.58 12.86
CA LEU A 130 7.59 9.06 13.93
C LEU A 130 6.62 7.98 13.45
N VAL A 131 6.08 8.12 12.24
CA VAL A 131 5.15 7.12 11.68
C VAL A 131 5.88 5.87 11.21
N THR A 132 7.08 6.00 10.64
CA THR A 132 7.95 4.85 10.38
C THR A 132 8.39 4.15 11.67
N ALA A 133 8.68 4.90 12.74
CA ALA A 133 8.98 4.33 14.05
C ALA A 133 7.76 3.62 14.67
N LEU A 134 6.55 4.19 14.56
CA LEU A 134 5.31 3.58 15.05
C LEU A 134 4.92 2.32 14.27
N LEU A 135 5.08 2.32 12.95
CA LEU A 135 4.89 1.13 12.11
C LEU A 135 5.94 0.07 12.44
N GLY A 136 7.20 0.46 12.70
CA GLY A 136 8.25 -0.43 13.18
C GLY A 136 7.94 -1.07 14.54
N LEU A 137 7.34 -0.31 15.47
CA LEU A 137 6.89 -0.81 16.78
C LEU A 137 5.69 -1.76 16.67
N LEU A 138 4.77 -1.51 15.74
CA LEU A 138 3.65 -2.40 15.43
C LEU A 138 4.13 -3.71 14.76
N PHE A 139 5.07 -3.63 13.82
CA PHE A 139 5.72 -4.80 13.22
C PHE A 139 6.58 -5.59 14.23
N GLY A 140 7.23 -4.90 15.17
CA GLY A 140 8.01 -5.53 16.25
C GLY A 140 7.14 -6.37 17.21
N ARG A 141 5.90 -5.95 17.47
CA ARG A 141 4.92 -6.74 18.24
C ARG A 141 4.43 -7.97 17.46
N PHE A 142 4.31 -7.86 16.13
CA PHE A 142 3.94 -8.97 15.26
C PHE A 142 4.99 -10.10 15.24
N ARG A 143 6.29 -9.76 15.25
CA ARG A 143 7.39 -10.76 15.31
C ARG A 143 7.40 -11.59 16.59
N ARG A 144 7.00 -11.01 17.73
CA ARG A 144 6.93 -11.72 19.02
C ARG A 144 5.72 -12.65 19.13
N SER A 145 4.65 -12.38 18.39
CA SER A 145 3.44 -13.21 18.41
C SER A 145 3.55 -14.50 17.60
N LEU A 146 4.57 -14.64 16.74
CA LEU A 146 4.87 -15.87 15.99
C LEU A 146 5.93 -16.75 16.66
N ALA A 147 6.47 -16.33 17.81
CA ALA A 147 7.56 -16.99 18.50
C ALA A 147 7.14 -17.79 19.75
N GLN A 148 5.84 -18.04 19.97
CA GLN A 148 5.39 -18.93 21.04
C GLN A 148 5.19 -20.36 20.52
N PRO A 149 6.03 -21.33 20.93
CA PRO A 149 5.73 -22.75 20.73
C PRO A 149 4.56 -23.13 21.64
N HIS A 150 3.56 -23.80 21.06
CA HIS A 150 2.37 -24.26 21.74
C HIS A 150 2.70 -25.57 22.47
N ASP A 151 3.06 -25.50 23.74
CA ASP A 151 3.29 -26.69 24.58
C ASP A 151 2.03 -26.98 25.42
N GLN A 152 1.12 -27.76 24.85
CA GLN A 152 -0.03 -28.34 25.56
C GLN A 152 -0.40 -29.71 24.96
N SER A 153 0.44 -30.71 25.22
CA SER A 153 0.00 -32.10 25.25
C SER A 153 0.56 -32.74 26.51
N HIS A 154 -0.21 -32.74 27.60
CA HIS A 154 -0.27 -33.79 28.64
C HIS A 154 -1.11 -33.31 29.84
N GLN A 155 -2.41 -33.16 29.63
CA GLN A 155 -3.39 -33.37 30.69
C GLN A 155 -4.55 -34.19 30.11
N GLN A 156 -4.54 -35.52 30.34
CA GLN A 156 -5.76 -36.26 30.67
C GLN A 156 -5.41 -37.66 31.16
N GLY A 157 -5.88 -38.01 32.36
CA GLY A 157 -5.76 -39.38 32.88
C GLY A 157 -5.96 -39.53 34.39
N SER A 158 -7.05 -39.00 34.93
CA SER A 158 -7.65 -39.36 36.24
C SER A 158 -7.88 -40.89 36.33
N SER A 159 -7.58 -41.60 37.42
CA SER A 159 -8.39 -41.69 38.66
C SER A 159 -7.71 -42.64 39.68
N PRO A 160 -7.95 -42.54 41.01
CA PRO A 160 -7.64 -43.61 41.98
C PRO A 160 -8.86 -44.52 42.24
N PRO A 161 -8.66 -45.80 42.59
CA PRO A 161 -9.14 -46.22 43.91
C PRO A 161 -8.24 -47.24 44.67
N THR A 162 -8.50 -47.28 45.98
CA THR A 162 -8.06 -48.13 47.12
C THR A 162 -8.19 -49.65 46.88
N PRO A 163 -7.53 -50.52 47.67
CA PRO A 163 -7.87 -50.76 49.09
C PRO A 163 -6.86 -50.21 50.10
#